data_AF-A0A967MYG1-F1
#
_entry.id   AF-A0A967MYG1-F1
#
_cell.length_a   1.000
_cell.length_b   1.000
_cell.length_c   1.000
_cell.angle_alpha   90.00
_cell.angle_beta   90.00
_cell.angle_gamma   90.00
#
_symmetry.space_group_name_H-M   'P 1'
#
loop_
_entity.id
_entity.type
_entity.pdbx_description
1 polymer ?
#
loop_
_entity_poly.entity_id
_entity_poly.type
_entity_poly.pdbx_seq_one_letter_code
_entity_poly.pdbx_strand_id
1 'polypeptide(L)' 'ECTIRIFTASGKFVQRIEHRASEDNRRASWDLRTKDGLEIAHGMYFYAVEAPGIGVKTGKFAVIK' A
#
# COMPACT_ATOMS: atom_id res chain seq x y z
N GLU A 1 -2.47 -13.70 5.50
CA GLU A 1 -2.95 -13.02 4.28
C GLU A 1 -3.47 -11.64 4.64
N CYS A 2 -3.18 -10.62 3.83
CA CYS A 2 -3.71 -9.27 4.02
C CYS A 2 -3.79 -8.50 2.69
N THR A 3 -4.58 -7.45 2.67
CA THR A 3 -4.70 -6.51 1.55
C THR A 3 -4.15 -5.15 1.96
N ILE A 4 -3.21 -4.61 1.19
CA ILE A 4 -2.65 -3.27 1.40
C ILE A 4 -3.26 -2.36 0.33
N ARG A 5 -3.94 -1.30 0.76
CA ARG A 5 -4.47 -0.25 -0.14
C ARG A 5 -3.71 1.04 0.09
N ILE A 6 -3.28 1.69 -1.00
CA ILE A 6 -2.50 2.92 -0.98
C ILE A 6 -3.34 4.06 -1.56
N PHE A 7 -3.22 5.23 -0.94
CA PHE A 7 -3.98 6.43 -1.28
C PHE A 7 -3.07 7.67 -1.30
N THR A 8 -3.44 8.64 -2.14
CA THR A 8 -2.87 9.99 -2.08
C THR A 8 -3.34 10.73 -0.83
N ALA A 9 -2.72 11.86 -0.50
CA ALA A 9 -3.18 12.74 0.57
C ALA A 9 -4.62 13.28 0.40
N SER A 10 -5.14 13.32 -0.84
CA SER A 10 -6.53 13.67 -1.12
C SER A 10 -7.52 12.50 -0.99
N GLY A 11 -7.05 11.32 -0.57
CA GLY A 11 -7.86 10.11 -0.46
C GLY A 11 -8.09 9.35 -1.76
N LYS A 12 -7.53 9.80 -2.90
CA LYS A 12 -7.61 9.05 -4.17
C LYS A 12 -6.87 7.72 -4.07
N PHE A 13 -7.52 6.66 -4.54
CA PHE A 13 -6.95 5.32 -4.62
C PHE A 13 -5.79 5.26 -5.63
N VAL A 14 -4.69 4.64 -5.22
CA VAL A 14 -3.47 4.51 -6.02
C VAL A 14 -3.25 3.06 -6.43
N GLN A 15 -3.22 2.14 -5.46
CA GLN A 15 -2.85 0.74 -5.71
C GLN A 15 -3.44 -0.18 -4.63
N ARG A 16 -3.71 -1.44 -5.02
CA ARG A 16 -4.03 -2.56 -4.12
C ARG A 16 -2.95 -3.62 -4.29
N ILE A 17 -2.41 -4.08 -3.17
CA ILE A 17 -1.43 -5.18 -3.12
C ILE A 17 -2.04 -6.30 -2.29
N GLU A 18 -2.20 -7.47 -2.90
CA GLU A 18 -2.59 -8.70 -2.20
C GLU A 18 -1.34 -9.40 -1.69
N HIS A 19 -1.26 -9.61 -0.38
CA HIS A 19 -0.09 -10.22 0.25
C HIS A 19 -0.48 -11.48 1.02
N ARG A 20 -0.05 -12.62 0.48
CA ARG A 20 -0.12 -13.91 1.17
C ARG A 20 1.16 -14.12 1.97
N ALA A 21 1.13 -13.68 3.22
CA ALA A 21 2.25 -13.87 4.13
C ALA A 21 2.48 -15.37 4.40
N SER A 22 3.72 -15.82 4.22
CA SER A 22 4.25 -17.08 4.76
C SER A 22 5.24 -16.77 5.89
N GLU A 23 5.71 -17.77 6.64
CA GLU A 23 6.69 -17.53 7.71
C GLU A 23 7.92 -16.74 7.23
N ASP A 24 8.37 -17.03 6.01
CA ASP A 24 9.54 -16.43 5.36
C ASP A 24 9.23 -15.12 4.61
N ASN A 25 7.96 -14.83 4.30
CA ASN A 25 7.58 -13.68 3.49
C ASN A 25 6.59 -12.76 4.23
N ARG A 26 7.13 -11.95 5.13
CA ARG A 26 6.37 -10.96 5.93
C ARG A 26 6.36 -9.56 5.33
N ARG A 27 6.92 -9.38 4.12
CA ARG A 27 7.10 -8.08 3.47
C ARG A 27 6.39 -8.07 2.12
N ALA A 28 5.74 -6.97 1.81
CA ALA A 28 5.22 -6.70 0.48
C ALA A 28 6.09 -5.62 -0.19
N SER A 29 6.42 -5.84 -1.45
CA SER A 29 7.14 -4.86 -2.28
C SER A 29 6.17 -4.15 -3.20
N TRP A 30 6.47 -2.89 -3.50
CA TRP A 30 5.73 -2.07 -4.45
C TRP A 30 6.72 -1.28 -5.29
N ASP A 31 6.47 -1.21 -6.59
CA ASP A 31 7.29 -0.55 -7.60
C ASP A 31 6.97 0.95 -7.78
N LEU A 32 6.18 1.52 -6.86
CA LEU A 32 5.74 2.91 -6.90
C LEU A 32 4.88 3.26 -8.14
N ARG A 33 4.15 2.27 -8.69
CA ARG A 33 3.18 2.49 -9.76
C ARG A 33 1.74 2.38 -9.29
N THR A 34 0.89 3.21 -9.87
CA THR A 34 -0.57 3.11 -9.74
C THR A 34 -1.10 1.78 -10.31
N LYS A 35 -2.36 1.46 -10.03
CA LYS A 35 -3.06 0.30 -10.63
C LYS A 35 -3.03 0.27 -12.16
N ASP A 36 -2.90 1.45 -12.79
CA ASP A 36 -2.88 1.62 -14.24
C ASP A 36 -1.44 1.68 -14.80
N GLY A 37 -0.42 1.37 -13.99
CA GLY A 37 0.98 1.29 -14.40
C GLY A 37 1.72 2.64 -14.47
N LEU A 38 1.05 3.76 -14.14
CA LEU A 38 1.67 5.09 -14.11
C LEU A 38 2.55 5.26 -12.87
N GLU A 39 3.72 5.90 -13.03
CA GLU A 39 4.58 6.31 -11.91
C GLU A 39 3.85 7.34 -11.03
N ILE A 40 4.00 7.22 -9.72
CA ILE A 40 3.39 8.17 -8.77
C ILE A 40 4.24 9.45 -8.66
N ALA A 41 3.60 10.58 -8.32
CA ALA A 41 4.32 11.81 -8.02
C ALA A 41 4.99 11.78 -6.64
N HIS A 42 6.01 12.63 -6.43
CA HIS A 42 6.54 12.89 -5.10
C HIS A 42 5.43 13.47 -4.18
N GLY A 43 5.52 13.19 -2.88
CA GLY A 43 4.53 13.70 -1.91
C GLY A 43 4.15 12.69 -0.83
N MET A 44 3.10 13.02 -0.07
CA MET A 44 2.59 12.21 1.03
C MET A 44 1.54 11.22 0.55
N TYR A 45 1.67 9.98 1.01
CA TYR A 45 0.75 8.88 0.74
C TYR A 45 0.35 8.20 2.04
N PHE A 46 -0.76 7.50 1.97
CA PHE A 46 -1.36 6.77 3.09
C PHE A 46 -1.57 5.33 2.68
N TYR A 47 -1.43 4.41 3.62
CA TYR A 47 -1.77 3.01 3.40
C TYR A 47 -2.71 2.49 4.49
N ALA A 48 -3.55 1.53 4.09
CA ALA A 48 -4.37 0.73 4.97
C ALA A 48 -4.10 -0.75 4.71
N VAL A 49 -3.61 -1.46 5.72
CA VAL A 49 -3.43 -2.91 5.73
C VAL A 49 -4.63 -3.52 6.42
N GLU A 50 -5.36 -4.36 5.70
CA GLU A 50 -6.51 -5.10 6.20
C GLU A 50 -6.17 -6.59 6.24
N ALA A 51 -6.23 -7.19 7.43
CA ALA A 51 -6.01 -8.61 7.64
C ALA A 51 -7.29 -9.25 8.21
N PRO A 52 -7.96 -10.16 7.48
CA PRO A 52 -9.17 -10.81 7.95
C PRO A 52 -8.96 -11.48 9.32
N GLY A 53 -9.88 -11.23 10.26
CA GLY A 53 -9.83 -11.78 11.62
C GLY A 53 -8.82 -11.14 12.58
N ILE A 54 -7.96 -10.23 12.11
CA ILE A 54 -6.97 -9.52 12.96
C ILE A 54 -7.34 -8.03 13.07
N GLY A 55 -7.74 -7.42 11.96
CA GLY A 55 -8.19 -6.02 11.91
C GLY A 55 -7.49 -5.17 10.87
N VAL A 56 -7.52 -3.85 11.07
CA VAL A 56 -7.01 -2.85 10.13
C VAL A 56 -5.91 -2.03 10.79
N LYS A 57 -4.81 -1.84 10.06
CA LYS A 57 -3.72 -0.92 10.45
C LYS A 57 -3.49 0.11 9.37
N THR A 58 -3.37 1.37 9.75
CA THR A 58 -3.10 2.48 8.83
C THR A 58 -1.76 3.14 9.12
N GLY A 59 -1.22 3.83 8.11
CA GLY A 59 0.01 4.61 8.23
C GLY A 59 0.17 5.58 7.05
N LYS A 60 1.26 6.35 7.08
CA LYS A 60 1.61 7.33 6.04
C LYS A 60 3.10 7.27 5.73
N PHE A 61 3.47 7.66 4.52
CA PHE A 61 4.86 7.71 4.05
C PHE A 61 5.03 8.83 3.02
N ALA A 62 6.25 9.36 2.93
CA ALA A 62 6.62 10.34 1.93
C ALA A 62 7.42 9.67 0.80
N VAL A 63 7.18 10.12 -0.42
CA VAL A 63 8.00 9.79 -1.60
C VAL A 63 8.78 11.04 -1.98
N ILE A 64 10.11 10.93 -2.01
CA ILE A 64 11.07 11.99 -2.32
C ILE A 64 11.89 11.54 -3.54
N LYS A 65 12.18 12.45 -4.48
CA LYS A 65 12.93 12.20 -5.71
C LYS A 65 14.19 13.04 -5.75
#